data_AF-A0A9E3K1V9-F1
#
_entry.id   AF-A0A9E3K1V9-F1
#
_cell.length_a   1.000
_cell.length_b   1.000
_cell.length_c   1.000
_cell.angle_alpha   90.00
_cell.angle_beta   90.00
_cell.angle_gamma   90.00
#
_symmetry.space_group_name_H-M   'P 1'
#
loop_
_entity.id
_entity.type
_entity.pdbx_description
1 polymer ?
#
loop_
_entity_poly.entity_id
_entity_poly.type
_entity_poly.pdbx_seq_one_letter_code
_entity_poly.pdbx_strand_id
1 'polypeptide(L)' 'AKLNPLGVKGCGEAGCAGALTSVMNAIVNALSEHGVKNIEMPATPERVWKALQDAKAQHTM' A
#
# COMPACT_ATOMS: atom_id res chain seq x y z
N ALA A 1 32.09 -3.39 -8.32
CA ALA A 1 32.26 -4.41 -9.38
C ALA A 1 31.08 -4.33 -10.35
N LYS A 2 31.33 -4.24 -11.68
CA LYS A 2 30.26 -4.39 -12.68
C LYS A 2 29.90 -5.88 -12.78
N LEU A 3 28.65 -6.22 -12.47
CA LEU A 3 28.16 -7.61 -12.40
C LEU A 3 27.91 -8.26 -13.76
N ASN A 4 27.94 -7.49 -14.86
CA ASN A 4 27.89 -8.02 -16.23
C ASN A 4 28.66 -7.09 -17.21
N PRO A 5 29.14 -7.60 -18.35
CA PRO A 5 29.99 -6.86 -19.30
C PRO A 5 29.35 -5.59 -19.86
N LEU A 6 28.02 -5.60 -20.05
CA LEU A 6 27.28 -4.48 -20.62
C LEU A 6 26.87 -3.44 -19.56
N GLY A 7 26.96 -3.76 -18.27
CA GLY A 7 26.51 -2.91 -17.17
C GLY A 7 24.99 -2.72 -17.08
N VAL A 8 24.20 -3.51 -17.80
CA VAL A 8 22.73 -3.38 -17.88
C VAL A 8 22.04 -4.11 -16.72
N LYS A 9 20.78 -3.75 -16.45
CA LYS A 9 19.93 -4.40 -15.44
C LYS A 9 18.54 -4.66 -16.01
N GLY A 10 17.94 -5.78 -15.61
CA GLY A 10 16.53 -6.06 -15.92
C GLY A 10 15.62 -5.15 -15.09
N CYS A 11 14.57 -4.63 -15.71
CA CYS A 11 13.59 -3.74 -15.07
C CYS A 11 12.13 -4.09 -15.44
N GLY A 12 11.91 -5.19 -16.17
CA GLY A 12 10.57 -5.54 -16.71
C GLY A 12 9.49 -5.67 -15.64
N GLU A 13 9.84 -6.16 -14.45
CA GLU A 13 8.90 -6.33 -13.33
C GLU A 13 8.93 -5.19 -12.31
N ALA A 14 9.86 -4.23 -12.44
CA ALA A 14 10.06 -3.19 -11.43
C ALA A 14 8.79 -2.35 -11.20
N GLY A 15 8.04 -2.09 -12.28
CA GLY A 15 6.74 -1.41 -12.20
C GLY A 15 5.71 -2.22 -11.41
N CYS A 16 5.56 -3.52 -11.69
CA CYS A 16 4.61 -4.38 -10.99
C CYS A 16 4.99 -4.53 -9.50
N ALA A 17 6.28 -4.72 -9.21
CA ALA A 17 6.79 -4.87 -7.85
C ALA A 17 6.61 -3.59 -7.01
N GLY A 18 6.85 -2.42 -7.60
CA GLY A 18 6.72 -1.14 -6.91
C GLY A 18 5.29 -0.61 -6.82
N ALA A 19 4.45 -0.85 -7.84
CA ALA A 19 3.12 -0.26 -7.92
C ALA A 19 2.20 -0.73 -6.79
N LEU A 20 2.20 -2.02 -6.45
CA LEU A 20 1.30 -2.58 -5.44
C LEU A 20 1.55 -1.96 -4.06
N THR A 21 2.80 -1.91 -3.61
CA THR A 21 3.17 -1.32 -2.32
C THR A 21 2.92 0.19 -2.31
N SER A 22 3.22 0.88 -3.41
CA SER A 22 3.02 2.32 -3.51
C SER A 22 1.55 2.71 -3.42
N VAL A 23 0.65 1.97 -4.08
CA VAL A 23 -0.80 2.22 -4.04
C VAL A 23 -1.36 1.92 -2.64
N MET A 24 -0.99 0.79 -2.04
CA MET A 24 -1.48 0.43 -0.69
C MET A 24 -1.03 1.44 0.37
N ASN A 25 0.22 1.90 0.31
CA ASN A 25 0.73 2.93 1.22
C ASN A 25 -0.01 4.26 1.02
N ALA A 26 -0.34 4.63 -0.23
CA ALA A 26 -1.11 5.83 -0.50
C ALA A 26 -2.52 5.76 0.10
N ILE A 27 -3.20 4.61 -0.02
CA ILE A 27 -4.52 4.39 0.58
C ILE A 27 -4.43 4.51 2.12
N VAL A 28 -3.47 3.83 2.76
CA VAL A 28 -3.30 3.90 4.22
C VAL A 28 -2.97 5.33 4.66
N ASN A 29 -2.11 6.04 3.92
CA ASN A 29 -1.77 7.42 4.23
C ASN A 29 -3.00 8.34 4.15
N ALA A 30 -3.84 8.21 3.12
CA ALA A 30 -5.08 8.99 3.00
C ALA A 30 -6.08 8.76 4.15
N LEU A 31 -6.06 7.57 4.76
CA LEU A 31 -6.98 7.22 5.85
C LEU A 31 -6.35 7.39 7.24
N SER A 32 -5.09 7.78 7.32
CA SER A 32 -4.34 7.88 8.57
C SER A 32 -4.95 8.89 9.56
N GLU A 33 -5.49 9.99 9.05
CA GLU A 33 -6.22 11.00 9.84
C GLU A 33 -7.47 10.43 10.53
N HIS A 34 -8.00 9.33 10.01
CA HIS A 34 -9.15 8.62 10.58
C HIS A 34 -8.74 7.50 11.54
N GLY A 35 -7.45 7.33 11.82
CA GLY A 35 -6.92 6.28 12.71
C GLY A 35 -6.62 4.95 12.02
N VAL A 36 -6.79 4.85 10.70
CA VAL A 36 -6.50 3.61 9.95
C VAL A 36 -4.97 3.44 9.81
N LYS A 37 -4.46 2.29 10.23
CA LYS A 37 -3.00 1.98 10.20
C LYS A 37 -2.59 0.99 9.13
N ASN A 38 -3.51 0.14 8.66
CA ASN A 38 -3.26 -0.86 7.64
C ASN A 38 -4.58 -1.31 6.98
N ILE A 39 -4.52 -1.78 5.74
CA ILE A 39 -5.63 -2.42 5.04
C ILE A 39 -5.12 -3.69 4.35
N GLU A 40 -5.83 -4.80 4.54
CA GLU A 40 -5.53 -6.06 3.87
C GLU A 40 -5.85 -5.99 2.37
N MET A 41 -4.89 -6.41 1.54
CA MET A 41 -5.03 -6.44 0.09
C MET A 41 -6.02 -7.52 -0.39
N PRO A 42 -6.79 -7.27 -1.46
CA PRO A 42 -6.90 -6.01 -2.20
C PRO A 42 -7.75 -4.98 -1.44
N ALA A 43 -7.48 -3.69 -1.66
CA ALA A 43 -8.25 -2.59 -1.09
C ALA A 43 -9.63 -2.43 -1.77
N THR A 44 -10.51 -3.40 -1.58
CA THR A 44 -11.89 -3.33 -2.07
C THR A 44 -12.65 -2.20 -1.38
N PRO A 45 -13.67 -1.60 -2.02
CA PRO A 45 -14.49 -0.56 -1.39
C PRO A 45 -15.07 -0.99 -0.03
N GLU A 46 -15.50 -2.24 0.09
CA GLU A 46 -16.00 -2.83 1.34
C GLU A 46 -14.94 -2.80 2.45
N ARG A 47 -13.70 -3.22 2.16
CA ARG A 47 -12.61 -3.26 3.16
C ARG A 47 -12.19 -1.86 3.58
N VAL A 48 -12.16 -0.91 2.64
CA VAL A 48 -11.90 0.50 2.94
C VAL A 48 -12.99 1.06 3.84
N TRP A 49 -14.26 0.80 3.52
CA TRP A 49 -15.39 1.22 4.35
C TRP A 49 -15.32 0.61 5.75
N LYS A 50 -15.08 -0.70 5.85
CA LYS A 50 -14.95 -1.40 7.13
C LYS A 50 -13.82 -0.84 7.98
N ALA A 51 -12.64 -0.61 7.39
CA ALA A 51 -11.50 -0.03 8.10
C ALA A 51 -11.83 1.36 8.71
N LEU A 52 -12.56 2.19 7.98
CA LEU A 52 -13.03 3.49 8.48
C LEU A 52 -14.03 3.33 9.64
N GLN A 53 -14.94 2.36 9.56
CA GLN A 53 -15.92 2.13 10.62
C GLN A 53 -15.28 1.56 11.88
N ASP A 54 -14.34 0.62 11.73
CA ASP A 54 -13.59 0.04 12.83
C ASP A 54 -12.74 1.10 13.54
N ALA A 55 -12.10 2.01 12.78
CA ALA A 55 -11.30 3.10 13.35
C ALA A 55 -12.16 4.14 14.10
N LYS A 56 -13.36 4.47 13.61
CA LYS A 56 -14.32 5.33 14.33
C LYS A 56 -14.77 4.71 15.66
N ALA A 57 -15.04 3.41 15.67
CA ALA A 57 -15.44 2.70 16.89
C ALA A 57 -14.32 2.73 17.95
N GLN A 58 -13.06 2.59 17.54
CA GLN A 58 -11.89 2.68 18.41
C GLN A 58 -11.67 4.08 18.98
N HIS A 59 -12.09 5.14 18.28
CA HIS A 59 -11.96 6.52 18.78
C HIS A 59 -12.96 6.85 19.90
N THR A 60 -14.08 6.13 19.96
CA THR A 60 -15.19 6.40 20.91
C THR A 60 -15.04 5.63 22.23
N MET A 61 -14.08 4.71 22.30
CA MET A 61 -13.72 3.91 23.48
C MET A 61 -12.47 4.47 24.14
#